data_AF-A0A8T6HJV4-F1
#
_entry.id   AF-A0A8T6HJV4-F1
#
_cell.length_a   1.000
_cell.length_b   1.000
_cell.length_c   1.000
_cell.angle_alpha   90.00
_cell.angle_beta   90.00
_cell.angle_gamma   90.00
#
_symmetry.space_group_name_H-M   'P 1'
#
loop_
_entity.id
_entity.type
_entity.pdbx_description
1 polymer ?
#
loop_
_entity_poly.entity_id
_entity_poly.type
_entity_poly.pdbx_seq_one_letter_code
_entity_poly.pdbx_strand_id
1 'polypeptide(L)'
;MSHSEDLRQVGRGMPLQSPHYPLRLSRRTVLRALVGAGAGVLLTACGGDDLDPFAAGRQPTAPPSRTQDQAQQTQPQQAQPEEAAAQAAGQADLPIELPEPLVYVIPSPATQGQTVLVLIEAPGARQASLSWQGQAFSLLKSEDRFLGFFGIDANAPVGPQSLGVAVWGPRGEQLLWQETVIEIESVEWTIDNIQIDGPNAALLEPAIRQADETARLPFQSQLTPQLHWLGVFDPPSDGQITALYGEQRSFNGGPIEEYHTGIDFGGETGSSVTAANSGIVSWAGRTRRRGNGIIVDHGAGVFTGYYHLSEVLQTAGAVVEQGDLIARMGATGLATGPHLHWEVVVRGTTVNPLPWLRLLEFPDPFQELNPTNALTSTNLAQGS
;
A
#
# COMPACT_ATOMS: atom_id res chain seq x y z
N MET A 1 -62.22 -4.51 -29.28
CA MET A 1 -61.60 -5.79 -28.88
C MET A 1 -60.66 -6.17 -30.02
N SER A 2 -59.36 -5.96 -29.77
CA SER A 2 -58.28 -5.95 -30.76
C SER A 2 -57.69 -7.35 -30.97
N HIS A 3 -57.10 -7.50 -32.15
CA HIS A 3 -56.49 -8.66 -32.79
C HIS A 3 -55.56 -9.52 -31.93
N SER A 4 -55.59 -10.84 -32.17
CA SER A 4 -54.49 -11.76 -31.89
C SER A 4 -53.94 -12.26 -33.22
N GLU A 5 -52.79 -11.71 -33.64
CA GLU A 5 -52.00 -12.25 -34.74
C GLU A 5 -50.97 -13.27 -34.22
N ASP A 6 -50.78 -14.24 -35.09
CA ASP A 6 -49.94 -15.43 -35.04
C ASP A 6 -48.51 -15.07 -35.46
N LEU A 7 -47.49 -15.44 -34.67
CA LEU A 7 -46.10 -15.52 -35.13
C LEU A 7 -45.37 -16.65 -34.40
N ARG A 8 -45.51 -17.87 -34.94
CA ARG A 8 -44.46 -18.90 -34.89
C ARG A 8 -43.56 -18.73 -36.11
N GLN A 9 -42.27 -18.39 -35.94
CA GLN A 9 -41.14 -19.14 -36.51
C GLN A 9 -39.77 -18.43 -36.37
N VAL A 10 -38.77 -19.27 -36.03
CA VAL A 10 -37.36 -19.28 -36.47
C VAL A 10 -36.39 -18.29 -35.82
N GLY A 11 -35.55 -18.84 -34.94
CA GLY A 11 -34.24 -18.29 -34.56
C GLY A 11 -33.37 -19.42 -34.04
N ARG A 12 -32.59 -20.04 -34.92
CA ARG A 12 -31.62 -21.10 -34.61
C ARG A 12 -30.60 -20.59 -33.59
N GLY A 13 -30.23 -21.46 -32.66
CA GLY A 13 -29.21 -21.21 -31.65
C GLY A 13 -27.86 -20.80 -32.25
N MET A 14 -27.28 -19.76 -31.66
CA MET A 14 -25.84 -19.52 -31.69
C MET A 14 -25.29 -19.91 -30.31
N PRO A 15 -24.24 -20.73 -30.22
CA PRO A 15 -23.53 -20.92 -28.97
C PRO A 15 -22.74 -19.64 -28.68
N LEU A 16 -23.00 -19.01 -27.53
CA LEU A 16 -22.13 -17.98 -26.98
C LEU A 16 -20.78 -18.62 -26.68
N GLN A 17 -19.79 -18.30 -27.49
CA GLN A 17 -18.39 -18.65 -27.26
C GLN A 17 -17.91 -17.83 -26.06
N SER A 18 -17.67 -18.51 -24.95
CA SER A 18 -16.83 -18.00 -23.86
C SER A 18 -15.45 -17.65 -24.41
N PRO A 19 -14.81 -16.55 -23.97
CA PRO A 19 -13.42 -16.30 -24.31
C PRO A 19 -12.56 -17.32 -23.56
N HIS A 20 -12.25 -18.43 -24.22
CA HIS A 20 -11.19 -19.33 -23.80
C HIS A 20 -9.86 -18.59 -23.91
N TYR A 21 -9.17 -18.37 -22.81
CA TYR A 21 -7.73 -18.09 -22.79
C TYR A 21 -6.98 -19.42 -22.64
N PRO A 22 -6.45 -20.02 -23.73
CA PRO A 22 -5.55 -21.16 -23.60
C PRO A 22 -4.15 -20.65 -23.28
N LEU A 23 -3.77 -20.58 -22.00
CA LEU A 23 -2.38 -20.43 -21.60
C LEU A 23 -1.63 -21.75 -21.87
N ARG A 24 -1.05 -21.86 -23.07
CA ARG A 24 -0.08 -22.91 -23.38
C ARG A 24 1.30 -22.48 -22.85
N LEU A 25 1.69 -23.06 -21.72
CA LEU A 25 3.06 -22.99 -21.21
C LEU A 25 4.02 -23.71 -22.17
N SER A 26 5.00 -22.99 -22.71
CA SER A 26 6.13 -23.58 -23.41
C SER A 26 7.36 -23.51 -22.49
N ARG A 27 7.81 -24.68 -22.00
CA ARG A 27 9.09 -24.86 -21.31
C ARG A 27 10.23 -24.79 -22.33
N ARG A 28 11.16 -23.84 -22.20
CA ARG A 28 12.54 -23.98 -22.73
C ARG A 28 13.59 -23.28 -21.86
N THR A 29 14.32 -24.12 -21.13
CA THR A 29 15.79 -24.22 -21.08
C THR A 29 16.63 -23.09 -20.48
N VAL A 30 17.10 -23.38 -19.27
CA VAL A 30 18.32 -22.92 -18.60
C VAL A 30 19.59 -23.24 -19.41
N LEU A 31 20.53 -22.30 -19.55
CA LEU A 31 21.98 -22.58 -19.36
C LEU A 31 22.86 -21.31 -19.28
N ARG A 32 23.63 -21.24 -18.16
CA ARG A 32 25.04 -20.77 -17.95
C ARG A 32 25.49 -19.40 -18.51
N ALA A 33 26.44 -18.67 -17.94
CA ALA A 33 27.24 -18.63 -16.72
C ALA A 33 28.25 -17.49 -16.98
N LEU A 34 28.65 -16.71 -15.99
CA LEU A 34 29.99 -16.09 -16.00
C LEU A 34 30.50 -15.91 -14.57
N VAL A 35 31.60 -16.61 -14.33
CA VAL A 35 32.50 -16.54 -13.18
C VAL A 35 33.33 -15.26 -13.29
N GLY A 36 33.53 -14.56 -12.18
CA GLY A 36 34.51 -13.49 -12.03
C GLY A 36 34.96 -13.40 -10.58
N ALA A 37 36.16 -13.90 -10.31
CA ALA A 37 36.79 -13.98 -9.01
C ALA A 37 37.28 -12.62 -8.50
N GLY A 38 37.42 -12.47 -7.17
CA GLY A 38 38.26 -11.42 -6.58
C GLY A 38 38.11 -11.24 -5.07
N ALA A 39 39.06 -11.83 -4.32
CA ALA A 39 39.62 -11.47 -3.00
C ALA A 39 38.70 -10.79 -1.94
N GLY A 40 38.54 -11.27 -0.71
CA GLY A 40 39.48 -11.99 0.15
C GLY A 40 40.35 -11.03 0.97
N VAL A 41 39.79 -10.43 2.03
CA VAL A 41 40.57 -9.91 3.19
C VAL A 41 39.79 -10.19 4.47
N LEU A 42 40.29 -11.14 5.25
CA LEU A 42 40.01 -11.31 6.68
C LEU A 42 40.96 -10.41 7.46
N LEU A 43 40.46 -9.67 8.44
CA LEU A 43 41.24 -9.19 9.58
C LEU A 43 40.41 -9.43 10.85
N THR A 44 40.91 -10.32 11.69
CA THR A 44 40.38 -10.63 13.02
C THR A 44 41.21 -9.94 14.11
N ALA A 45 40.49 -9.58 15.17
CA ALA A 45 40.88 -9.53 16.58
C ALA A 45 41.68 -8.31 17.10
N CYS A 46 41.11 -7.62 18.08
CA CYS A 46 41.41 -7.82 19.52
C CYS A 46 40.76 -6.70 20.37
N GLY A 47 40.27 -7.04 21.56
CA GLY A 47 39.95 -6.06 22.61
C GLY A 47 38.87 -6.56 23.57
N GLY A 48 39.29 -7.17 24.67
CA GLY A 48 38.43 -7.61 25.77
C GLY A 48 38.34 -6.62 26.94
N ASP A 49 37.45 -7.02 27.85
CA ASP A 49 37.45 -6.84 29.31
C ASP A 49 37.01 -5.50 29.94
N ASP A 50 35.79 -5.58 30.51
CA ASP A 50 35.48 -5.44 31.95
C ASP A 50 35.27 -4.07 32.65
N LEU A 51 34.19 -4.10 33.46
CA LEU A 51 33.91 -3.44 34.75
C LEU A 51 32.84 -2.31 34.82
N ASP A 52 31.73 -2.71 35.44
CA ASP A 52 30.62 -1.97 36.08
C ASP A 52 31.03 -1.55 37.54
N PRO A 53 30.17 -0.96 38.41
CA PRO A 53 29.61 0.40 38.47
C PRO A 53 29.90 1.12 39.83
N PHE A 54 29.60 2.42 39.98
CA PHE A 54 29.39 3.03 41.33
C PHE A 54 28.36 4.18 41.31
N ALA A 55 27.56 4.20 42.36
CA ALA A 55 26.33 4.97 42.55
C ALA A 55 26.48 6.16 43.55
N ALA A 56 25.40 6.95 43.61
CA ALA A 56 25.01 7.98 44.60
C ALA A 56 25.67 9.38 44.45
N GLY A 57 25.00 10.53 44.57
CA GLY A 57 23.65 10.88 45.01
C GLY A 57 23.73 12.17 45.85
N ARG A 58 22.79 13.12 45.60
CA ARG A 58 22.31 14.26 46.45
C ARG A 58 22.42 15.67 45.83
N GLN A 59 21.25 16.27 45.54
CA GLN A 59 20.89 17.70 45.67
C GLN A 59 20.76 18.07 47.19
N PRO A 60 20.46 19.31 47.68
CA PRO A 60 19.81 20.46 47.01
C PRO A 60 20.17 21.92 47.49
N THR A 61 19.43 22.89 46.93
CA THR A 61 19.00 24.22 47.46
C THR A 61 19.82 25.51 47.28
N ALA A 62 19.09 26.55 46.84
CA ALA A 62 19.40 27.98 46.77
C ALA A 62 18.68 28.75 47.93
N PRO A 63 18.56 30.09 47.91
CA PRO A 63 19.51 31.22 48.08
C PRO A 63 19.17 32.01 49.40
N PRO A 64 19.66 33.24 49.71
CA PRO A 64 19.10 34.49 49.11
C PRO A 64 19.98 35.80 49.13
N SER A 65 19.52 36.78 48.34
CA SER A 65 19.35 38.23 48.64
C SER A 65 20.50 39.22 48.96
N ARG A 66 20.68 40.17 48.00
CA ARG A 66 20.39 41.63 48.07
C ARG A 66 21.42 42.65 48.65
N THR A 67 21.73 43.62 47.76
CA THR A 67 21.77 45.10 47.90
C THR A 67 23.06 45.87 48.22
N GLN A 68 23.20 46.95 47.43
CA GLN A 68 23.80 48.29 47.61
C GLN A 68 25.07 48.56 46.80
N ASP A 69 25.06 49.41 45.77
CA ASP A 69 24.78 50.86 45.67
C ASP A 69 26.11 51.64 45.62
N GLN A 70 26.44 52.24 44.47
CA GLN A 70 26.66 53.69 44.35
C GLN A 70 27.22 54.09 42.99
N ALA A 71 26.60 55.13 42.48
CA ALA A 71 26.86 55.80 41.22
C ALA A 71 28.06 56.76 41.30
N GLN A 72 28.66 57.05 40.15
CA GLN A 72 29.07 58.42 39.84
C GLN A 72 28.91 58.72 38.35
N GLN A 73 28.38 59.92 38.13
CA GLN A 73 27.76 60.44 36.91
C GLN A 73 28.78 61.05 35.97
N THR A 74 28.52 60.95 34.65
CA THR A 74 28.69 62.06 33.70
C THR A 74 27.91 61.76 32.42
N GLN A 75 27.00 62.66 32.05
CA GLN A 75 26.34 62.81 30.74
C GLN A 75 26.43 64.30 30.36
N PRO A 76 26.18 64.72 29.11
CA PRO A 76 26.13 63.96 27.85
C PRO A 76 26.94 64.66 26.72
N GLN A 77 27.36 63.91 25.70
CA GLN A 77 27.65 64.51 24.39
C GLN A 77 26.90 63.74 23.31
N GLN A 78 25.93 64.44 22.71
CA GLN A 78 25.18 63.97 21.55
C GLN A 78 26.14 63.78 20.37
N ALA A 79 26.20 62.56 19.84
CA ALA A 79 26.55 62.31 18.46
C ALA A 79 25.51 61.33 17.91
N GLN A 80 24.86 61.76 16.84
CA GLN A 80 23.82 61.00 16.16
C GLN A 80 24.39 59.77 15.44
N PRO A 81 23.53 58.76 15.24
CA PRO A 81 23.87 57.44 14.74
C PRO A 81 23.64 57.37 13.23
N GLU A 82 24.58 56.88 12.41
CA GLU A 82 24.16 56.36 11.10
C GLU A 82 25.17 55.49 10.33
N GLU A 83 26.47 55.55 10.58
CA GLU A 83 27.42 54.92 9.63
C GLU A 83 27.98 53.54 10.01
N ALA A 84 27.72 53.02 11.22
CA ALA A 84 28.28 51.72 11.64
C ALA A 84 27.29 50.54 11.56
N ALA A 85 26.00 50.79 11.34
CA ALA A 85 24.98 49.73 11.27
C ALA A 85 24.76 49.17 9.84
N ALA A 86 25.32 49.81 8.80
CA ALA A 86 25.08 49.43 7.41
C ALA A 86 26.00 48.31 6.88
N GLN A 87 26.99 47.85 7.66
CA GLN A 87 27.95 46.83 7.21
C GLN A 87 27.88 45.50 7.98
N ALA A 88 26.88 45.33 8.87
CA ALA A 88 26.57 44.06 9.52
C ALA A 88 25.26 43.42 9.00
N ALA A 89 24.72 43.88 7.88
CA ALA A 89 23.72 43.16 7.11
C ALA A 89 24.42 42.15 6.18
N GLY A 90 25.15 41.21 6.77
CA GLY A 90 25.75 40.10 6.06
C GLY A 90 24.65 39.18 5.54
N GLN A 91 24.47 39.19 4.21
CA GLN A 91 23.74 38.19 3.41
C GLN A 91 22.47 37.65 4.11
N ALA A 92 21.36 38.39 3.99
CA ALA A 92 20.08 37.71 4.03
C ALA A 92 20.13 36.63 2.94
N ASP A 93 20.10 35.35 3.35
CA ASP A 93 19.92 34.22 2.46
C ASP A 93 18.83 34.59 1.47
N LEU A 94 19.18 34.74 0.20
CA LEU A 94 18.18 34.94 -0.85
C LEU A 94 17.19 33.77 -0.69
N PRO A 95 15.87 34.03 -0.68
CA PRO A 95 14.90 32.94 -0.62
C PRO A 95 15.24 31.96 -1.74
N ILE A 96 15.63 30.74 -1.38
CA ILE A 96 15.78 29.67 -2.36
C ILE A 96 14.37 29.42 -2.88
N GLU A 97 14.09 29.92 -4.09
CA GLU A 97 12.84 29.66 -4.79
C GLU A 97 12.88 28.20 -5.24
N LEU A 98 12.07 27.37 -4.58
CA LEU A 98 11.95 25.96 -4.94
C LEU A 98 11.10 25.82 -6.20
N PRO A 99 11.39 24.84 -7.07
CA PRO A 99 10.53 24.55 -8.21
C PRO A 99 9.12 24.16 -7.74
N GLU A 100 8.11 24.49 -8.54
CA GLU A 100 6.72 24.12 -8.24
C GLU A 100 6.58 22.58 -8.19
N PRO A 101 5.89 22.03 -7.16
CA PRO A 101 5.66 20.60 -7.09
C PRO A 101 4.80 20.08 -8.25
N LEU A 102 5.22 18.98 -8.88
CA LEU A 102 4.45 18.28 -9.91
C LEU A 102 3.74 17.08 -9.29
N VAL A 103 2.44 16.94 -9.55
CA VAL A 103 1.59 15.89 -8.98
C VAL A 103 1.08 14.97 -10.08
N TYR A 104 1.33 13.67 -9.92
CA TYR A 104 0.85 12.61 -10.80
C TYR A 104 -0.11 11.69 -10.03
N VAL A 105 -1.27 11.43 -10.59
CA VAL A 105 -2.30 10.53 -10.05
C VAL A 105 -2.53 9.42 -11.06
N ILE A 106 -2.19 8.18 -10.69
CA ILE A 106 -2.07 7.08 -11.64
C ILE A 106 -2.81 5.85 -11.10
N PRO A 107 -3.80 5.31 -11.84
CA PRO A 107 -4.39 5.88 -13.05
C PRO A 107 -5.34 7.05 -12.73
N SER A 108 -5.63 7.85 -13.74
CA SER A 108 -6.68 8.87 -13.73
C SER A 108 -7.22 9.01 -15.17
N PRO A 109 -8.49 8.67 -15.47
CA PRO A 109 -9.53 8.18 -14.55
C PRO A 109 -9.14 6.83 -13.91
N ALA A 110 -9.77 6.52 -12.79
CA ALA A 110 -9.62 5.24 -12.09
C ALA A 110 -10.96 4.52 -12.03
N THR A 111 -10.95 3.21 -11.81
CA THR A 111 -12.17 2.41 -11.74
C THR A 111 -12.47 1.96 -10.30
N GLN A 112 -13.72 1.60 -10.05
CA GLN A 112 -14.11 0.91 -8.81
C GLN A 112 -13.21 -0.32 -8.55
N GLY A 113 -12.75 -0.48 -7.31
CA GLY A 113 -11.85 -1.56 -6.93
C GLY A 113 -10.37 -1.31 -7.22
N GLN A 114 -9.98 -0.19 -7.81
CA GLN A 114 -8.59 0.02 -8.23
C GLN A 114 -7.70 0.61 -7.12
N THR A 115 -6.40 0.33 -7.18
CA THR A 115 -5.39 1.10 -6.44
C THR A 115 -4.97 2.31 -7.26
N VAL A 116 -4.82 3.46 -6.60
CA VAL A 116 -4.25 4.67 -7.18
C VAL A 116 -2.92 5.00 -6.50
N LEU A 117 -1.90 5.24 -7.30
CA LEU A 117 -0.60 5.78 -6.93
C LEU A 117 -0.64 7.31 -7.08
N VAL A 118 -0.17 8.01 -6.05
CA VAL A 118 0.14 9.44 -6.12
C VAL A 118 1.65 9.59 -6.03
N LEU A 119 2.25 10.18 -7.07
CA LEU A 119 3.65 10.56 -7.11
C LEU A 119 3.74 12.08 -7.15
N ILE A 120 4.58 12.66 -6.31
CA ILE A 120 4.84 14.10 -6.29
C ILE A 120 6.33 14.32 -6.46
N GLU A 121 6.71 15.09 -7.48
CA GLU A 121 8.08 15.60 -7.62
C GLU A 121 8.13 16.98 -6.99
N ALA A 122 8.88 17.12 -5.90
CA ALA A 122 8.97 18.35 -5.14
C ALA A 122 10.40 18.52 -4.57
N PRO A 123 11.37 18.93 -5.41
CA PRO A 123 12.74 19.13 -4.99
C PRO A 123 12.88 20.05 -3.78
N GLY A 124 13.64 19.60 -2.78
CA GLY A 124 13.85 20.35 -1.54
C GLY A 124 12.66 20.39 -0.57
N ALA A 125 11.48 19.86 -0.92
CA ALA A 125 10.36 19.77 0.00
C ALA A 125 10.64 18.76 1.13
N ARG A 126 10.14 19.03 2.33
CA ARG A 126 10.37 18.15 3.49
C ARG A 126 9.29 17.09 3.65
N GLN A 127 8.07 17.39 3.22
CA GLN A 127 6.89 16.58 3.49
C GLN A 127 5.82 16.82 2.44
N ALA A 128 5.05 15.78 2.14
CA ALA A 128 3.81 15.90 1.40
C ALA A 128 2.73 15.01 2.02
N SER A 129 1.47 15.37 1.78
CA SER A 129 0.32 14.59 2.21
C SER A 129 -0.76 14.52 1.14
N LEU A 130 -1.52 13.44 1.19
CA LEU A 130 -2.72 13.23 0.39
C LEU A 130 -3.95 13.27 1.31
N SER A 131 -5.04 13.85 0.84
CA SER A 131 -6.36 13.79 1.47
C SER A 131 -7.33 13.05 0.55
N TRP A 132 -7.84 11.91 1.00
CA TRP A 132 -8.78 11.06 0.27
C TRP A 132 -9.97 10.72 1.17
N GLN A 133 -11.19 10.95 0.69
CA GLN A 133 -12.44 10.71 1.44
C GLN A 133 -12.43 11.31 2.87
N GLY A 134 -11.86 12.51 3.00
CA GLY A 134 -11.75 13.23 4.27
C GLY A 134 -10.66 12.73 5.22
N GLN A 135 -9.87 11.72 4.82
CA GLN A 135 -8.73 11.25 5.58
C GLN A 135 -7.43 11.74 4.95
N ALA A 136 -6.59 12.39 5.77
CA ALA A 136 -5.28 12.85 5.36
C ALA A 136 -4.19 11.85 5.77
N PHE A 137 -3.24 11.59 4.87
CA PHE A 137 -2.12 10.70 5.12
C PHE A 137 -0.81 11.29 4.59
N SER A 138 0.27 11.07 5.34
CA SER A 138 1.62 11.43 4.90
C SER A 138 2.10 10.50 3.79
N LEU A 139 2.77 11.07 2.80
CA LEU A 139 3.41 10.35 1.71
C LEU A 139 4.84 9.95 2.11
N LEU A 140 5.31 8.83 1.57
CA LEU A 140 6.69 8.39 1.77
C LEU A 140 7.63 9.27 0.96
N LYS A 141 8.67 9.79 1.59
CA LYS A 141 9.68 10.62 0.92
C LYS A 141 10.82 9.74 0.39
N SER A 142 11.22 9.97 -0.85
CA SER A 142 12.43 9.43 -1.48
C SER A 142 13.13 10.53 -2.26
N GLU A 143 14.25 11.04 -1.75
CA GLU A 143 14.97 12.17 -2.34
C GLU A 143 14.05 13.38 -2.57
N ASP A 144 13.87 13.77 -3.83
CA ASP A 144 13.04 14.88 -4.29
C ASP A 144 11.60 14.45 -4.66
N ARG A 145 11.20 13.22 -4.30
CA ARG A 145 9.88 12.67 -4.62
C ARG A 145 9.13 12.21 -3.38
N PHE A 146 7.81 12.22 -3.50
CA PHE A 146 6.89 11.65 -2.53
C PHE A 146 5.98 10.64 -3.21
N LEU A 147 5.74 9.50 -2.57
CA LEU A 147 4.85 8.46 -3.08
C LEU A 147 3.83 8.03 -2.04
N GLY A 148 2.66 7.64 -2.49
CA GLY A 148 1.69 6.95 -1.65
C GLY A 148 0.55 6.37 -2.44
N PHE A 149 -0.18 5.46 -1.79
CA PHE A 149 -1.26 4.72 -2.40
C PHE A 149 -2.58 5.01 -1.66
N PHE A 150 -3.69 4.94 -2.39
CA PHE A 150 -5.02 4.79 -1.81
C PHE A 150 -5.85 3.80 -2.63
N GLY A 151 -6.81 3.14 -1.98
CA GLY A 151 -7.73 2.23 -2.63
C GLY A 151 -9.05 2.91 -2.98
N ILE A 152 -9.64 2.48 -4.09
CA ILE A 152 -11.04 2.75 -4.44
C ILE A 152 -11.84 1.48 -4.16
N ASP A 153 -12.83 1.56 -3.29
CA ASP A 153 -13.72 0.44 -2.95
C ASP A 153 -14.53 -0.02 -4.19
N ALA A 154 -14.90 -1.31 -4.27
CA ALA A 154 -15.71 -1.83 -5.37
C ALA A 154 -17.09 -1.15 -5.50
N ASN A 155 -17.60 -0.58 -4.40
CA ASN A 155 -18.86 0.14 -4.32
C ASN A 155 -18.67 1.66 -4.16
N ALA A 156 -17.47 2.19 -4.42
CA ALA A 156 -17.23 3.63 -4.34
C ALA A 156 -18.20 4.41 -5.26
N PRO A 157 -18.67 5.61 -4.87
CA PRO A 157 -19.54 6.42 -5.73
C PRO A 157 -18.86 6.73 -7.07
N VAL A 158 -19.57 6.45 -8.16
CA VAL A 158 -19.13 6.74 -9.53
C VAL A 158 -19.22 8.24 -9.81
N GLY A 159 -18.25 8.76 -10.56
CA GLY A 159 -18.15 10.16 -10.91
C GLY A 159 -16.98 10.88 -10.22
N PRO A 160 -16.98 12.21 -10.24
CA PRO A 160 -15.87 13.01 -9.74
C PRO A 160 -15.76 12.94 -8.22
N GLN A 161 -14.57 12.63 -7.71
CA GLN A 161 -14.24 12.63 -6.29
C GLN A 161 -13.10 13.60 -5.98
N SER A 162 -13.21 14.31 -4.85
CA SER A 162 -12.16 15.23 -4.38
C SER A 162 -10.91 14.48 -3.90
N LEU A 163 -9.74 15.00 -4.30
CA LEU A 163 -8.43 14.55 -3.87
C LEU A 163 -7.60 15.79 -3.46
N GLY A 164 -7.23 15.89 -2.19
CA GLY A 164 -6.40 16.98 -1.70
C GLY A 164 -4.92 16.62 -1.70
N VAL A 165 -4.06 17.52 -2.17
CA VAL A 165 -2.61 17.36 -2.15
C VAL A 165 -1.98 18.57 -1.48
N ALA A 166 -1.08 18.31 -0.54
CA ALA A 166 -0.35 19.34 0.18
C ALA A 166 1.14 19.04 0.21
N VAL A 167 1.98 20.07 0.02
CA VAL A 167 3.44 19.95 0.04
C VAL A 167 4.01 21.06 0.92
N TRP A 168 4.96 20.70 1.78
CA TRP A 168 5.64 21.62 2.69
C TRP A 168 7.14 21.67 2.42
N GLY A 169 7.67 22.88 2.41
CA GLY A 169 9.07 23.21 2.19
C GLY A 169 9.94 22.90 3.39
N PRO A 170 11.26 23.11 3.27
CA PRO A 170 12.25 22.72 4.28
C PRO A 170 12.04 23.39 5.64
N ARG A 171 11.46 24.60 5.67
CA ARG A 171 11.18 25.36 6.90
C ARG A 171 9.75 25.15 7.40
N GLY A 172 8.98 24.26 6.76
CA GLY A 172 7.58 23.98 7.09
C GLY A 172 6.58 24.96 6.47
N GLU A 173 7.04 25.85 5.59
CA GLU A 173 6.17 26.67 4.75
C GLU A 173 5.35 25.77 3.81
N GLN A 174 4.09 26.12 3.55
CA GLN A 174 3.27 25.38 2.60
C GLN A 174 3.63 25.84 1.18
N LEU A 175 4.20 24.94 0.38
CA LEU A 175 4.58 25.19 -1.01
C LEU A 175 3.40 24.97 -1.95
N LEU A 176 2.56 23.97 -1.66
CA LEU A 176 1.40 23.63 -2.46
C LEU A 176 0.23 23.24 -1.54
N TRP A 177 -0.96 23.73 -1.87
CA TRP A 177 -2.22 23.07 -1.58
C TRP A 177 -3.07 23.09 -2.83
N GLN A 178 -3.51 21.91 -3.24
CA GLN A 178 -4.36 21.74 -4.40
C GLN A 178 -5.45 20.73 -4.07
N GLU A 179 -6.70 21.11 -4.31
CA GLU A 179 -7.79 20.16 -4.44
C GLU A 179 -7.94 19.84 -5.93
N THR A 180 -7.72 18.57 -6.29
CA THR A 180 -7.94 18.04 -7.62
C THR A 180 -9.12 17.06 -7.60
N VAL A 181 -9.54 16.65 -8.78
CA VAL A 181 -10.62 15.68 -8.97
C VAL A 181 -10.04 14.43 -9.61
N ILE A 182 -10.41 13.28 -9.07
CA ILE A 182 -10.25 11.99 -9.76
C ILE A 182 -11.63 11.51 -10.20
N GLU A 183 -11.75 11.16 -11.47
CA GLU A 183 -12.97 10.56 -12.00
C GLU A 183 -12.97 9.05 -11.68
N ILE A 184 -14.02 8.57 -11.00
CA ILE A 184 -14.24 7.15 -10.74
C ILE A 184 -15.22 6.59 -11.77
N GLU A 185 -14.79 5.62 -12.54
CA GLU A 185 -15.63 4.87 -13.48
C GLU A 185 -16.18 3.59 -12.83
N SER A 186 -17.40 3.21 -13.25
CA SER A 186 -18.04 1.97 -12.80
C SER A 186 -17.38 0.74 -13.41
N VAL A 187 -17.34 -0.35 -12.64
CA VAL A 187 -17.00 -1.68 -13.16
C VAL A 187 -18.25 -2.56 -13.13
N GLU A 188 -18.51 -3.28 -14.22
CA GLU A 188 -19.55 -4.30 -14.23
C GLU A 188 -19.03 -5.58 -13.57
N TRP A 189 -19.59 -5.91 -12.42
CA TRP A 189 -19.24 -7.10 -11.66
C TRP A 189 -20.15 -8.27 -12.02
N THR A 190 -19.58 -9.47 -12.14
CA THR A 190 -20.34 -10.72 -12.27
C THR A 190 -21.04 -11.05 -10.95
N ILE A 191 -22.04 -11.95 -11.01
CA ILE A 191 -22.72 -12.47 -9.83
C ILE A 191 -22.27 -13.90 -9.60
N ASP A 192 -21.76 -14.17 -8.40
CA ASP A 192 -21.48 -15.52 -7.92
C ASP A 192 -22.61 -16.01 -7.01
N ASN A 193 -23.15 -17.19 -7.34
CA ASN A 193 -24.27 -17.80 -6.62
C ASN A 193 -23.75 -18.95 -5.77
N ILE A 194 -23.64 -18.71 -4.47
CA ILE A 194 -22.94 -19.60 -3.54
C ILE A 194 -23.98 -20.33 -2.68
N GLN A 195 -23.91 -21.65 -2.65
CA GLN A 195 -24.69 -22.46 -1.72
C GLN A 195 -23.85 -22.73 -0.46
N ILE A 196 -24.37 -22.33 0.69
CA ILE A 196 -23.78 -22.53 2.01
C ILE A 196 -24.76 -23.32 2.86
N ASP A 197 -24.40 -24.57 3.11
CA ASP A 197 -25.22 -25.52 3.84
C ASP A 197 -24.67 -25.82 5.25
N GLY A 198 -25.52 -26.45 6.06
CA GLY A 198 -25.14 -27.02 7.34
C GLY A 198 -24.62 -25.99 8.35
N PRO A 199 -23.57 -26.30 9.12
CA PRO A 199 -23.12 -25.45 10.23
C PRO A 199 -22.57 -24.08 9.78
N ASN A 200 -22.20 -23.93 8.50
CA ASN A 200 -21.65 -22.68 7.98
C ASN A 200 -22.74 -21.64 7.64
N ALA A 201 -24.02 -22.02 7.53
CA ALA A 201 -25.10 -21.09 7.22
C ALA A 201 -25.24 -19.96 8.27
N ALA A 202 -24.94 -20.25 9.54
CA ALA A 202 -24.93 -19.25 10.60
C ALA A 202 -23.87 -18.16 10.39
N LEU A 203 -22.80 -18.44 9.63
CA LEU A 203 -21.74 -17.47 9.32
C LEU A 203 -22.18 -16.39 8.31
N LEU A 204 -23.39 -16.50 7.74
CA LEU A 204 -23.97 -15.50 6.85
C LEU A 204 -24.62 -14.32 7.59
N GLU A 205 -24.74 -14.39 8.92
CA GLU A 205 -25.29 -13.30 9.72
C GLU A 205 -24.47 -11.99 9.53
N PRO A 206 -25.09 -10.86 9.17
CA PRO A 206 -24.38 -9.60 8.94
C PRO A 206 -23.55 -9.12 10.15
N ALA A 207 -24.02 -9.40 11.37
CA ALA A 207 -23.30 -9.08 12.59
C ALA A 207 -21.96 -9.83 12.70
N ILE A 208 -21.88 -11.07 12.19
CA ILE A 208 -20.64 -11.84 12.17
C ILE A 208 -19.67 -11.24 11.15
N ARG A 209 -20.16 -10.86 9.96
CA ARG A 209 -19.35 -10.15 8.95
C ARG A 209 -18.75 -8.87 9.53
N GLN A 210 -19.59 -8.03 10.13
CA GLN A 210 -19.16 -6.77 10.72
C GLN A 210 -18.13 -6.98 11.85
N ALA A 211 -18.32 -7.99 12.69
CA ALA A 211 -17.36 -8.33 13.74
C ALA A 211 -16.00 -8.79 13.17
N ASP A 212 -16.01 -9.61 12.11
CA ASP A 212 -14.81 -10.07 11.42
C ASP A 212 -14.04 -8.91 10.75
N GLU A 213 -14.74 -7.96 10.14
CA GLU A 213 -14.14 -6.74 9.57
C GLU A 213 -13.54 -5.86 10.67
N THR A 214 -14.32 -5.59 11.73
CA THR A 214 -13.88 -4.76 12.87
C THR A 214 -12.64 -5.35 13.55
N ALA A 215 -12.57 -6.67 13.69
CA ALA A 215 -11.43 -7.34 14.32
C ALA A 215 -10.14 -7.26 13.49
N ARG A 216 -10.23 -7.15 12.16
CA ARG A 216 -9.07 -7.13 11.26
C ARG A 216 -8.61 -5.72 10.88
N LEU A 217 -9.54 -4.77 10.80
CA LEU A 217 -9.25 -3.41 10.31
C LEU A 217 -8.04 -2.74 10.99
N PRO A 218 -7.82 -2.84 12.31
CA PRO A 218 -6.64 -2.26 12.96
C PRO A 218 -5.31 -2.80 12.44
N PHE A 219 -5.28 -4.00 11.84
CA PHE A 219 -4.08 -4.65 11.31
C PHE A 219 -3.88 -4.42 9.80
N GLN A 220 -4.82 -3.72 9.15
CA GLN A 220 -4.83 -3.41 7.71
C GLN A 220 -4.94 -1.90 7.42
N SER A 221 -4.84 -1.06 8.46
CA SER A 221 -5.00 0.40 8.35
C SER A 221 -3.88 1.20 9.02
N GLN A 222 -2.94 0.53 9.70
CA GLN A 222 -1.79 1.19 10.30
C GLN A 222 -0.86 1.74 9.20
N LEU A 223 -0.37 2.97 9.37
CA LEU A 223 0.61 3.50 8.43
C LEU A 223 2.01 3.17 8.93
N THR A 224 2.66 2.21 8.27
CA THR A 224 4.09 1.96 8.43
C THR A 224 4.84 2.81 7.39
N PRO A 225 5.57 3.87 7.81
CA PRO A 225 6.17 4.85 6.89
C PRO A 225 7.50 4.35 6.29
N GLN A 226 7.57 3.05 6.01
CA GLN A 226 8.67 2.38 5.33
C GLN A 226 8.10 1.61 4.15
N LEU A 227 8.94 1.34 3.15
CA LEU A 227 8.64 0.40 2.07
C LEU A 227 9.41 -0.89 2.37
N HIS A 228 8.73 -2.00 2.63
CA HIS A 228 9.38 -3.29 2.90
C HIS A 228 9.55 -4.17 1.66
N TRP A 229 8.96 -3.77 0.53
CA TRP A 229 8.99 -4.54 -0.71
C TRP A 229 9.62 -3.75 -1.86
N LEU A 230 10.04 -4.48 -2.88
CA LEU A 230 10.45 -3.94 -4.17
C LEU A 230 9.81 -4.75 -5.29
N GLY A 231 9.54 -4.09 -6.42
CA GLY A 231 8.96 -4.71 -7.60
C GLY A 231 7.54 -5.23 -7.41
N VAL A 232 7.16 -6.19 -8.27
CA VAL A 232 5.82 -6.79 -8.33
C VAL A 232 5.63 -7.94 -7.35
N PHE A 233 4.39 -8.22 -6.97
CA PHE A 233 4.05 -9.31 -6.05
C PHE A 233 4.00 -10.63 -6.81
N ASP A 234 4.42 -11.70 -6.16
CA ASP A 234 4.28 -13.06 -6.67
C ASP A 234 2.93 -13.65 -6.25
N PRO A 235 2.33 -14.53 -7.07
CA PRO A 235 1.12 -15.22 -6.67
C PRO A 235 1.41 -16.06 -5.41
N PRO A 236 0.60 -15.96 -4.35
CA PRO A 236 0.86 -16.64 -3.08
C PRO A 236 0.56 -18.14 -3.12
N SER A 237 0.06 -18.65 -4.25
CA SER A 237 -0.32 -20.04 -4.49
C SER A 237 -0.13 -20.38 -5.96
N ASP A 238 0.30 -21.62 -6.24
CA ASP A 238 0.38 -22.19 -7.59
C ASP A 238 -0.99 -22.64 -8.14
N GLY A 239 -2.05 -22.51 -7.33
CA GLY A 239 -3.42 -22.83 -7.70
C GLY A 239 -3.96 -21.97 -8.84
N GLN A 240 -5.01 -22.44 -9.51
CA GLN A 240 -5.73 -21.60 -10.47
C GLN A 240 -6.61 -20.60 -9.73
N ILE A 241 -6.76 -19.40 -10.29
CA ILE A 241 -7.72 -18.43 -9.79
C ILE A 241 -9.13 -18.94 -10.10
N THR A 242 -9.95 -19.11 -9.07
CA THR A 242 -11.31 -19.68 -9.15
C THR A 242 -12.41 -18.65 -8.95
N ALA A 243 -12.13 -17.53 -8.28
CA ALA A 243 -13.05 -16.42 -8.08
C ALA A 243 -12.29 -15.10 -8.13
N LEU A 244 -12.93 -14.07 -8.66
CA LEU A 244 -12.34 -12.76 -8.93
C LEU A 244 -12.79 -11.72 -7.91
N TYR A 245 -12.00 -10.65 -7.79
CA TYR A 245 -12.39 -9.50 -6.98
C TYR A 245 -13.65 -8.83 -7.54
N GLY A 246 -14.49 -8.33 -6.63
CA GLY A 246 -15.68 -7.56 -6.94
C GLY A 246 -16.88 -8.40 -7.36
N GLU A 247 -16.73 -9.71 -7.59
CA GLU A 247 -17.86 -10.61 -7.87
C GLU A 247 -18.92 -10.49 -6.79
N GLN A 248 -20.13 -10.15 -7.19
CA GLN A 248 -21.25 -9.90 -6.30
C GLN A 248 -21.79 -11.22 -5.76
N ARG A 249 -21.89 -11.37 -4.44
CA ARG A 249 -22.20 -12.66 -3.81
C ARG A 249 -23.67 -12.75 -3.44
N SER A 250 -24.37 -13.73 -4.03
CA SER A 250 -25.69 -14.17 -3.59
C SER A 250 -25.57 -15.52 -2.88
N PHE A 251 -25.93 -15.55 -1.60
CA PHE A 251 -25.90 -16.78 -0.80
C PHE A 251 -27.27 -17.41 -0.71
N ASN A 252 -27.38 -18.71 -1.03
CA ASN A 252 -28.62 -19.49 -0.91
C ASN A 252 -29.83 -18.86 -1.62
N GLY A 253 -29.59 -18.16 -2.74
CA GLY A 253 -30.62 -17.43 -3.50
C GLY A 253 -31.10 -16.12 -2.82
N GLY A 254 -30.39 -15.65 -1.80
CA GLY A 254 -30.65 -14.39 -1.11
C GLY A 254 -30.19 -13.15 -1.90
N PRO A 255 -30.46 -11.95 -1.35
CA PRO A 255 -30.04 -10.70 -1.98
C PRO A 255 -28.52 -10.59 -2.08
N ILE A 256 -28.07 -9.78 -3.04
CA ILE A 256 -26.67 -9.36 -3.16
C ILE A 256 -26.43 -8.25 -2.14
N GLU A 257 -25.68 -8.57 -1.09
CA GLU A 257 -25.36 -7.64 0.01
C GLU A 257 -23.86 -7.45 0.22
N GLU A 258 -23.04 -8.25 -0.46
CA GLU A 258 -21.59 -8.21 -0.38
C GLU A 258 -20.94 -8.66 -1.68
N TYR A 259 -19.66 -8.32 -1.82
CA TYR A 259 -18.84 -8.68 -2.97
C TYR A 259 -17.59 -9.43 -2.52
N HIS A 260 -16.93 -10.09 -3.47
CA HIS A 260 -15.69 -10.78 -3.22
C HIS A 260 -14.53 -9.79 -3.04
N THR A 261 -13.98 -9.72 -1.84
CA THR A 261 -12.98 -8.71 -1.41
C THR A 261 -11.54 -9.03 -1.80
N GLY A 262 -11.32 -10.12 -2.54
CA GLY A 262 -10.00 -10.59 -2.96
C GLY A 262 -10.11 -11.45 -4.21
N ILE A 263 -9.12 -12.31 -4.42
CA ILE A 263 -9.18 -13.39 -5.40
C ILE A 263 -8.97 -14.72 -4.70
N ASP A 264 -9.58 -15.77 -5.24
CA ASP A 264 -9.48 -17.11 -4.69
C ASP A 264 -8.57 -17.98 -5.55
N PHE A 265 -7.61 -18.66 -4.93
CA PHE A 265 -6.81 -19.70 -5.56
C PHE A 265 -7.30 -21.07 -5.11
N GLY A 266 -7.82 -21.87 -6.05
CA GLY A 266 -8.25 -23.24 -5.79
C GLY A 266 -7.07 -24.18 -5.57
N GLY A 267 -7.22 -25.14 -4.66
CA GLY A 267 -6.19 -26.14 -4.38
C GLY A 267 -6.64 -27.19 -3.37
N GLU A 268 -5.68 -27.94 -2.83
CA GLU A 268 -5.93 -28.97 -1.83
C GLU A 268 -5.65 -28.43 -0.41
N THR A 269 -6.30 -29.00 0.59
CA THR A 269 -5.94 -28.70 1.99
C THR A 269 -4.50 -29.12 2.23
N GLY A 270 -3.69 -28.22 2.80
CA GLY A 270 -2.26 -28.45 3.01
C GLY A 270 -1.36 -27.91 1.90
N SER A 271 -1.91 -27.43 0.77
CA SER A 271 -1.12 -26.74 -0.25
C SER A 271 -0.36 -25.55 0.35
N SER A 272 0.87 -25.33 -0.13
CA SER A 272 1.71 -24.21 0.33
C SER A 272 1.06 -22.87 0.02
N VAL A 273 1.09 -21.96 1.00
CA VAL A 273 0.75 -20.55 0.82
C VAL A 273 1.98 -19.72 1.19
N THR A 274 2.42 -18.88 0.26
CA THR A 274 3.64 -18.09 0.39
C THR A 274 3.34 -16.60 0.53
N ALA A 275 4.26 -15.85 1.13
CA ALA A 275 4.19 -14.40 1.19
C ALA A 275 4.33 -13.81 -0.22
N ALA A 276 3.32 -13.06 -0.66
CA ALA A 276 3.30 -12.47 -2.00
C ALA A 276 4.42 -11.43 -2.21
N ASN A 277 4.87 -10.78 -1.13
CA ASN A 277 6.07 -9.96 -1.12
C ASN A 277 6.64 -9.82 0.31
N SER A 278 7.81 -9.20 0.43
CA SER A 278 8.47 -8.94 1.72
C SER A 278 7.65 -8.00 2.61
N GLY A 279 7.66 -8.23 3.91
CA GLY A 279 6.90 -7.43 4.87
C GLY A 279 7.00 -7.94 6.30
N ILE A 280 6.14 -7.42 7.16
CA ILE A 280 6.03 -7.80 8.56
C ILE A 280 4.63 -8.35 8.81
N VAL A 281 4.52 -9.50 9.44
CA VAL A 281 3.21 -10.08 9.82
C VAL A 281 2.54 -9.16 10.84
N SER A 282 1.51 -8.42 10.44
CA SER A 282 0.78 -7.52 11.34
C SER A 282 -0.25 -8.26 12.18
N TRP A 283 -0.76 -9.38 11.67
CA TRP A 283 -1.74 -10.23 12.37
C TRP A 283 -1.66 -11.68 11.93
N ALA A 284 -1.82 -12.59 12.89
CA ALA A 284 -1.97 -14.01 12.66
C ALA A 284 -3.00 -14.53 13.66
N GLY A 285 -4.11 -15.10 13.18
CA GLY A 285 -5.21 -15.44 14.06
C GLY A 285 -6.38 -16.09 13.36
N ARG A 286 -7.55 -16.02 14.00
CA ARG A 286 -8.78 -16.62 13.48
C ARG A 286 -9.96 -15.69 13.67
N THR A 287 -10.77 -15.55 12.63
CA THR A 287 -12.09 -14.93 12.70
C THR A 287 -13.16 -15.93 12.23
N ARG A 288 -14.44 -15.59 12.37
CA ARG A 288 -15.52 -16.55 12.14
C ARG A 288 -15.71 -16.86 10.66
N ARG A 289 -15.78 -15.83 9.79
CA ARG A 289 -15.95 -15.99 8.34
C ARG A 289 -14.61 -16.19 7.63
N ARG A 290 -13.56 -15.44 7.96
CA ARG A 290 -12.24 -15.65 7.32
C ARG A 290 -11.55 -16.95 7.74
N GLY A 291 -12.01 -17.58 8.82
CA GLY A 291 -11.33 -18.74 9.38
C GLY A 291 -9.95 -18.36 9.92
N ASN A 292 -8.99 -19.27 9.82
CA ASN A 292 -7.61 -18.97 10.16
C ASN A 292 -7.03 -18.04 9.08
N GLY A 293 -6.27 -17.03 9.49
CA GLY A 293 -5.71 -16.06 8.59
C GLY A 293 -4.39 -15.46 9.08
N ILE A 294 -3.68 -14.89 8.12
CA ILE A 294 -2.48 -14.09 8.34
C ILE A 294 -2.59 -12.82 7.50
N ILE A 295 -2.09 -11.70 8.04
CA ILE A 295 -2.00 -10.42 7.35
C ILE A 295 -0.54 -9.97 7.39
N VAL A 296 -0.01 -9.57 6.25
CA VAL A 296 1.34 -9.03 6.09
C VAL A 296 1.23 -7.54 5.75
N ASP A 297 1.87 -6.71 6.56
CA ASP A 297 2.12 -5.29 6.29
C ASP A 297 3.38 -5.15 5.44
N HIS A 298 3.22 -4.65 4.22
CA HIS A 298 4.34 -4.37 3.34
C HIS A 298 4.88 -2.95 3.57
N GLY A 299 4.17 -2.10 4.30
CA GLY A 299 4.48 -0.70 4.46
C GLY A 299 3.72 0.18 3.47
N ALA A 300 3.96 1.49 3.50
CA ALA A 300 3.25 2.50 2.69
C ALA A 300 1.69 2.44 2.76
N GLY A 301 1.14 1.73 3.76
CA GLY A 301 -0.29 1.45 3.87
C GLY A 301 -0.78 0.30 2.97
N VAL A 302 0.11 -0.56 2.47
CA VAL A 302 -0.21 -1.73 1.62
C VAL A 302 -0.09 -3.00 2.45
N PHE A 303 -1.15 -3.81 2.42
CA PHE A 303 -1.25 -5.06 3.15
C PHE A 303 -1.71 -6.19 2.24
N THR A 304 -1.32 -7.41 2.58
CA THR A 304 -1.93 -8.61 2.01
C THR A 304 -2.59 -9.46 3.10
N GLY A 305 -3.77 -9.99 2.82
CA GLY A 305 -4.49 -10.91 3.70
C GLY A 305 -4.61 -12.29 3.08
N TYR A 306 -4.42 -13.34 3.88
CA TYR A 306 -4.46 -14.75 3.45
C TYR A 306 -5.40 -15.50 4.38
N TYR A 307 -6.47 -16.09 3.85
CA TYR A 307 -7.57 -16.62 4.66
C TYR A 307 -8.00 -18.03 4.27
N HIS A 308 -8.95 -18.57 5.05
CA HIS A 308 -9.45 -19.94 4.98
C HIS A 308 -8.38 -21.01 5.26
N LEU A 309 -7.27 -20.62 5.89
CA LEU A 309 -6.08 -21.46 6.06
C LEU A 309 -6.36 -22.69 6.94
N SER A 310 -5.69 -23.81 6.67
CA SER A 310 -5.71 -24.97 7.57
C SER A 310 -4.71 -24.79 8.71
N GLU A 311 -3.57 -24.17 8.41
CA GLU A 311 -2.48 -23.92 9.35
C GLU A 311 -1.82 -22.57 9.05
N VAL A 312 -1.45 -21.83 10.11
CA VAL A 312 -0.68 -20.59 10.02
C VAL A 312 0.69 -20.87 10.62
N LEU A 313 1.76 -20.58 9.86
CA LEU A 313 3.13 -20.98 10.21
C LEU A 313 3.96 -19.82 10.77
N GLN A 314 3.44 -18.59 10.71
CA GLN A 314 4.09 -17.39 11.20
C GLN A 314 3.24 -16.70 12.28
N THR A 315 3.88 -15.89 13.11
CA THR A 315 3.25 -15.12 14.17
C THR A 315 3.35 -13.62 13.90
N ALA A 316 2.47 -12.82 14.51
CA ALA A 316 2.58 -11.37 14.46
C ALA A 316 3.99 -10.89 14.88
N GLY A 317 4.52 -9.91 14.15
CA GLY A 317 5.88 -9.36 14.31
C GLY A 317 6.96 -10.11 13.52
N ALA A 318 6.66 -11.26 12.90
CA ALA A 318 7.63 -11.96 12.05
C ALA A 318 7.93 -11.15 10.78
N VAL A 319 9.21 -11.06 10.41
CA VAL A 319 9.63 -10.55 9.09
C VAL A 319 9.55 -11.72 8.11
N VAL A 320 8.96 -11.48 6.94
CA VAL A 320 8.85 -12.45 5.86
C VAL A 320 9.39 -11.84 4.57
N GLU A 321 10.01 -12.66 3.74
CA GLU A 321 10.47 -12.32 2.39
C GLU A 321 9.48 -12.83 1.34
N GLN A 322 9.51 -12.23 0.14
CA GLN A 322 8.75 -12.73 -1.01
C GLN A 322 9.03 -14.23 -1.24
N GLY A 323 7.96 -15.04 -1.31
CA GLY A 323 8.05 -16.49 -1.53
C GLY A 323 8.23 -17.32 -0.26
N ASP A 324 8.39 -16.70 0.92
CA ASP A 324 8.46 -17.45 2.18
C ASP A 324 7.18 -18.23 2.43
N LEU A 325 7.32 -19.48 2.88
CA LEU A 325 6.17 -20.29 3.30
C LEU A 325 5.59 -19.71 4.60
N ILE A 326 4.35 -19.22 4.55
CA ILE A 326 3.70 -18.57 5.69
C ILE A 326 2.49 -19.33 6.23
N ALA A 327 1.89 -20.20 5.41
CA ALA A 327 0.69 -20.92 5.80
C ALA A 327 0.44 -22.16 4.92
N ARG A 328 -0.61 -22.90 5.29
CA ARG A 328 -1.18 -24.00 4.51
C ARG A 328 -2.63 -23.69 4.15
N MET A 329 -2.98 -23.91 2.88
CA MET A 329 -4.34 -23.75 2.36
C MET A 329 -5.32 -24.66 3.11
N GLY A 330 -6.57 -24.23 3.28
CA GLY A 330 -7.60 -25.00 3.93
C GLY A 330 -9.00 -24.59 3.51
N ALA A 331 -9.98 -24.89 4.35
CA ALA A 331 -11.39 -24.53 4.17
C ALA A 331 -12.01 -24.02 5.49
N THR A 332 -11.24 -23.29 6.31
CA THR A 332 -11.75 -22.81 7.60
C THR A 332 -12.63 -21.57 7.44
N GLY A 333 -13.62 -21.41 8.32
CA GLY A 333 -14.57 -20.29 8.24
C GLY A 333 -15.64 -20.50 7.18
N LEU A 334 -16.07 -19.41 6.54
CA LEU A 334 -17.06 -19.44 5.47
C LEU A 334 -16.38 -19.81 4.15
N ALA A 335 -16.28 -21.12 3.91
CA ALA A 335 -15.73 -21.70 2.69
C ALA A 335 -16.62 -22.88 2.24
N THR A 336 -16.76 -23.08 0.92
CA THR A 336 -17.46 -24.22 0.31
C THR A 336 -16.52 -25.41 0.05
N GLY A 337 -15.21 -25.17 0.07
CA GLY A 337 -14.17 -26.17 -0.12
C GLY A 337 -12.78 -25.54 0.02
N PRO A 338 -11.70 -26.35 -0.11
CA PRO A 338 -10.35 -25.84 0.06
C PRO A 338 -9.95 -24.82 -1.01
N HIS A 339 -9.57 -23.62 -0.57
CA HIS A 339 -9.03 -22.54 -1.40
C HIS A 339 -8.25 -21.55 -0.53
N LEU A 340 -7.45 -20.71 -1.16
CA LEU A 340 -6.84 -19.53 -0.55
C LEU A 340 -7.62 -18.30 -1.01
N HIS A 341 -8.27 -17.62 -0.08
CA HIS A 341 -8.73 -16.24 -0.31
C HIS A 341 -7.56 -15.30 -0.04
N TRP A 342 -7.14 -14.56 -1.07
CA TRP A 342 -6.06 -13.58 -0.99
C TRP A 342 -6.56 -12.16 -1.30
N GLU A 343 -6.26 -11.23 -0.40
CA GLU A 343 -6.64 -9.81 -0.52
C GLU A 343 -5.41 -8.92 -0.61
N VAL A 344 -5.53 -7.84 -1.37
CA VAL A 344 -4.69 -6.66 -1.20
C VAL A 344 -5.55 -5.57 -0.57
N VAL A 345 -5.01 -4.92 0.47
CA VAL A 345 -5.67 -3.82 1.18
C VAL A 345 -4.76 -2.61 1.17
N VAL A 346 -5.30 -1.48 0.73
CA VAL A 346 -4.58 -0.20 0.68
C VAL A 346 -5.28 0.78 1.61
N ARG A 347 -4.61 1.13 2.72
CA ARG A 347 -5.11 2.03 3.76
C ARG A 347 -6.49 1.65 4.30
N GLY A 348 -6.71 0.35 4.52
CA GLY A 348 -7.97 -0.18 5.03
C GLY A 348 -9.04 -0.47 3.97
N THR A 349 -8.80 -0.14 2.70
CA THR A 349 -9.72 -0.44 1.59
C THR A 349 -9.23 -1.64 0.79
N THR A 350 -10.05 -2.68 0.66
CA THR A 350 -9.77 -3.81 -0.24
C THR A 350 -9.81 -3.34 -1.69
N VAL A 351 -8.85 -3.79 -2.48
CA VAL A 351 -8.70 -3.44 -3.90
C VAL A 351 -8.53 -4.71 -4.72
N ASN A 352 -8.74 -4.62 -6.03
CA ASN A 352 -8.49 -5.69 -6.97
C ASN A 352 -7.01 -6.12 -6.86
N PRO A 353 -6.73 -7.38 -6.43
CA PRO A 353 -5.37 -7.87 -6.27
C PRO A 353 -4.66 -8.16 -7.60
N LEU A 354 -5.39 -8.35 -8.70
CA LEU A 354 -4.81 -8.79 -9.97
C LEU A 354 -3.70 -7.86 -10.50
N PRO A 355 -3.86 -6.52 -10.52
CA PRO A 355 -2.81 -5.61 -10.99
C PRO A 355 -1.52 -5.65 -10.15
N TRP A 356 -1.55 -6.19 -8.94
CA TRP A 356 -0.36 -6.32 -8.09
C TRP A 356 0.50 -7.53 -8.45
N LEU A 357 -0.08 -8.52 -9.13
CA LEU A 357 0.58 -9.77 -9.45
C LEU A 357 1.44 -9.67 -10.72
N ARG A 358 2.65 -10.25 -10.67
CA ARG A 358 3.54 -10.44 -11.83
C ARG A 358 2.88 -11.20 -13.01
N LEU A 359 1.79 -11.92 -12.74
CA LEU A 359 1.04 -12.72 -13.73
C LEU A 359 0.48 -11.93 -14.92
N LEU A 360 0.43 -10.60 -14.84
CA LEU A 360 -0.16 -9.76 -15.89
C LEU A 360 0.86 -9.08 -16.82
N GLU A 361 2.16 -9.40 -16.75
CA GLU A 361 3.23 -8.72 -17.54
C GLU A 361 3.05 -7.18 -17.57
N PHE A 362 2.65 -6.58 -16.44
CA PHE A 362 2.59 -5.14 -16.32
C PHE A 362 4.03 -4.58 -16.25
N PRO A 363 4.33 -3.46 -16.93
CA PRO A 363 5.56 -2.74 -16.67
C PRO A 363 5.61 -2.38 -15.19
N ASP A 364 6.72 -2.74 -14.55
CA ASP A 364 6.97 -2.46 -13.14
C ASP A 364 6.79 -0.95 -12.89
N PRO A 365 5.78 -0.51 -12.10
CA PRO A 365 5.57 0.91 -11.83
C PRO A 365 6.77 1.53 -11.09
N PHE A 366 7.67 0.71 -10.53
CA PHE A 366 8.93 1.16 -9.92
C PHE A 366 10.11 1.19 -10.91
N GLN A 367 10.00 0.59 -12.10
CA GLN A 367 11.02 0.78 -13.16
C GLN A 367 10.97 2.18 -13.77
N GLU A 368 9.80 2.83 -13.82
CA GLU A 368 9.68 4.22 -14.28
C GLU A 368 10.22 5.24 -13.26
N LEU A 369 10.44 4.82 -12.01
CA LEU A 369 11.04 5.65 -10.96
C LEU A 369 12.57 5.54 -10.89
N ASN A 370 13.20 4.73 -11.75
CA ASN A 370 14.65 4.57 -11.80
C ASN A 370 15.26 5.62 -12.75
N PRO A 371 15.98 6.64 -12.26
CA PRO A 371 16.52 7.73 -13.10
C PRO A 371 17.53 7.24 -14.16
N THR A 372 18.05 6.01 -14.02
CA THR A 372 19.02 5.43 -14.95
C THR A 372 18.42 4.98 -16.29
N ASN A 373 17.10 4.77 -16.39
CA ASN A 373 16.46 4.31 -17.63
C ASN A 373 15.83 5.43 -18.47
N ALA A 374 15.73 6.66 -17.94
CA ALA A 374 15.25 7.83 -18.69
C ALA A 374 16.23 8.28 -19.81
N LEU A 375 17.43 7.70 -19.89
CA LEU A 375 18.44 8.01 -20.91
C LEU A 375 18.54 6.97 -22.04
N THR A 376 17.77 5.88 -22.00
CA THR A 376 17.81 4.81 -23.02
C THR A 376 16.65 4.83 -24.01
N SER A 377 15.52 5.48 -23.69
CA SER A 377 14.38 5.57 -24.61
C SER A 377 14.48 6.74 -25.61
N THR A 378 15.41 7.68 -25.44
CA THR A 378 15.57 8.83 -26.36
C THR A 378 16.53 8.58 -27.53
N ASN A 379 17.30 7.48 -27.53
CA ASN A 379 18.33 7.22 -28.55
C ASN A 379 17.99 6.12 -29.58
N LEU A 380 16.76 5.61 -29.63
CA LEU A 380 16.33 4.67 -30.67
C LEU A 380 15.34 5.27 -31.69
N ALA A 381 15.00 6.56 -31.58
CA ALA A 381 14.13 7.25 -32.53
C ALA A 381 14.85 8.25 -33.47
N GLN A 382 16.18 8.40 -33.36
CA GLN A 382 16.96 9.18 -34.32
C GLN A 382 18.31 8.50 -34.61
N GLY A 383 18.39 7.77 -35.73
CA GLY A 383 19.68 7.41 -36.31
C GLY A 383 19.74 6.10 -37.08
N SER A 384 19.52 6.20 -38.39
CA SER A 384 19.94 5.29 -39.49
C SER A 384 19.08 4.07 -39.81
#